data_AF-A0A7S2HWI3-F1
#
_entry.id   AF-A0A7S2HWI3-F1
#
_cell.length_a   1.000
_cell.length_b   1.000
_cell.length_c   1.000
_cell.angle_alpha   90.00
_cell.angle_beta   90.00
_cell.angle_gamma   90.00
#
_symmetry.space_group_name_H-M   'P 1'
#
loop_
_entity.id
_entity.type
_entity.pdbx_description
1 polymer ?
#
loop_
_entity_poly.entity_id
_entity_poly.type
_entity_poly.pdbx_seq_one_letter_code
_entity_poly.pdbx_strand_id
1 'polypeptide(L)'
;AEGRMGLLTIQVATQQRRHLCAVVADSAWRAVDVKEGVQNLTGITVVEQRLFAGGDELPNRERLCNLFPEAAACADVTLVRRPQEQAHWLAKVTDFGLQLRLAPMAVRADRDVVVA
;
A
#
# COMPACT_ATOMS: atom_id res chain seq x y z
N ALA A 1 -1.59 -19.77 -24.35
CA ALA A 1 -1.68 -18.36 -24.76
C ALA A 1 -1.03 -17.55 -23.66
N GLU A 2 0.27 -17.33 -23.78
CA GLU A 2 1.06 -16.58 -22.79
C GLU A 2 0.85 -15.11 -23.11
N GLY A 3 -0.08 -14.49 -22.37
CA GLY A 3 -0.39 -13.07 -22.51
C GLY A 3 0.87 -12.26 -22.18
N ARG A 4 1.25 -11.36 -23.08
CA ARG A 4 2.27 -10.35 -22.82
C ARG A 4 1.75 -9.44 -21.70
N MET A 5 2.02 -9.80 -20.45
CA MET A 5 1.72 -8.98 -19.29
C MET A 5 2.61 -7.73 -19.35
N GLY A 6 1.99 -6.56 -19.43
CA GLY A 6 2.67 -5.28 -19.56
C GLY A 6 3.35 -4.90 -18.24
N LEU A 7 4.61 -4.51 -18.33
CA LEU A 7 5.31 -3.86 -17.21
C LEU A 7 4.79 -2.43 -17.07
N LEU A 8 4.43 -2.07 -15.84
CA LEU A 8 3.96 -0.74 -15.45
C LEU A 8 4.98 -0.15 -14.47
N THR A 9 5.47 1.05 -14.75
CA THR A 9 6.31 1.79 -13.79
C THR A 9 5.44 2.65 -12.89
N ILE A 10 5.41 2.34 -11.59
CA ILE A 10 4.67 3.11 -10.59
C ILE A 10 5.60 4.14 -9.94
N GLN A 11 5.34 5.41 -10.22
CA GLN A 11 6.01 6.55 -9.61
C GLN A 11 5.36 6.86 -8.27
N VAL A 12 6.12 6.70 -7.18
CA VAL A 12 5.63 6.96 -5.84
C VAL A 12 6.12 8.32 -5.38
N ALA A 13 5.19 9.22 -5.08
CA ALA A 13 5.48 10.54 -4.54
C ALA A 13 4.78 10.75 -3.19
N THR A 14 5.26 11.69 -2.37
CA THR A 14 4.60 12.07 -1.12
C THR A 14 3.39 13.00 -1.39
N GLN A 15 2.58 13.29 -0.36
CA GLN A 15 1.49 14.29 -0.47
C GLN A 15 1.97 15.68 -0.91
N GLN A 16 3.24 16.01 -0.67
CA GLN A 16 3.88 17.25 -1.11
C GLN A 16 4.40 17.16 -2.56
N ARG A 17 3.98 16.14 -3.32
CA ARG A 17 4.43 15.80 -4.68
C ARG A 17 5.94 15.63 -4.82
N ARG A 18 6.63 15.29 -3.72
CA ARG A 18 8.06 14.95 -3.77
C ARG A 18 8.19 13.50 -4.20
N HIS A 19 8.88 13.25 -5.32
CA HIS A 19 9.20 11.89 -5.73
C HIS A 19 9.99 11.15 -4.63
N LEU A 20 9.60 9.92 -4.35
CA LEU A 20 10.17 9.08 -3.31
C LEU A 20 10.92 7.89 -3.91
N CYS A 21 10.26 7.14 -4.80
CA CYS A 21 10.85 6.01 -5.51
C CYS A 21 10.00 5.62 -6.72
N ALA A 22 10.53 4.75 -7.58
CA ALA A 22 9.79 4.12 -8.67
C ALA A 22 9.81 2.60 -8.51
N VAL A 23 8.64 1.98 -8.59
CA VAL A 23 8.48 0.52 -8.54
C VAL A 23 8.11 0.03 -9.94
N VAL A 24 8.91 -0.87 -10.50
CA VAL A 24 8.53 -1.58 -11.72
C VAL A 24 7.63 -2.73 -11.31
N ALA A 25 6.36 -2.63 -11.65
CA ALA A 25 5.34 -3.60 -11.32
C ALA A 25 4.83 -4.31 -12.57
N ASP A 26 4.42 -5.56 -12.41
CA ASP A 26 3.69 -6.27 -13.45
C ASP A 26 2.19 -5.94 -13.34
N SER A 27 1.47 -5.82 -14.46
CA SER A 27 0.05 -5.47 -14.43
C SER A 27 -0.83 -6.48 -13.68
N ALA A 28 -0.39 -7.73 -13.51
CA ALA A 28 -1.09 -8.72 -12.70
C ALA A 28 -0.79 -8.64 -11.19
N TRP A 29 0.17 -7.82 -10.78
CA TRP A 29 0.46 -7.58 -9.36
C TRP A 29 -0.75 -6.98 -8.65
N ARG A 30 -0.79 -7.21 -7.35
CA ARG A 30 -1.70 -6.56 -6.43
C ARG A 30 -1.02 -5.32 -5.84
N ALA A 31 -1.84 -4.42 -5.31
CA ALA A 31 -1.35 -3.24 -4.63
C ALA A 31 -0.44 -3.59 -3.43
N VAL A 32 -0.61 -4.74 -2.79
CA VAL A 32 0.31 -5.20 -1.73
C VAL A 32 1.72 -5.44 -2.26
N ASP A 33 1.88 -6.03 -3.44
CA ASP A 33 3.19 -6.32 -4.04
C ASP A 33 3.92 -4.99 -4.36
N VAL A 34 3.18 -3.96 -4.77
CA VAL A 34 3.71 -2.59 -4.94
C VAL A 34 4.16 -1.99 -3.61
N LYS A 35 3.35 -2.12 -2.55
CA LYS A 35 3.70 -1.63 -1.21
C LYS A 35 4.94 -2.34 -0.67
N GLU A 36 5.09 -3.63 -0.92
CA GLU A 36 6.31 -4.37 -0.59
C GLU A 36 7.52 -3.84 -1.38
N GLY A 37 7.34 -3.54 -2.67
CA GLY A 37 8.37 -2.86 -3.49
C GLY A 37 8.78 -1.51 -2.90
N VAL A 38 7.82 -0.68 -2.48
CA VAL A 38 8.08 0.60 -1.80
C VAL A 38 8.80 0.37 -0.47
N GLN A 39 8.39 -0.63 0.32
CA GLN A 39 9.05 -0.96 1.58
C GLN A 39 10.51 -1.33 1.35
N ASN A 40 10.79 -2.15 0.34
CA ASN A 40 12.15 -2.56 0.03
C ASN A 40 13.03 -1.39 -0.41
N LEU A 41 12.47 -0.42 -1.15
CA LEU A 41 13.21 0.74 -1.64
C LEU A 41 13.35 1.88 -0.61
N THR A 42 12.42 2.00 0.33
CA THR A 42 12.30 3.18 1.22
C THR A 42 12.39 2.86 2.71
N GLY A 43 12.28 1.58 3.09
CA GLY A 43 12.20 1.11 4.47
C GLY A 43 10.86 1.35 5.17
N ILE A 44 9.87 1.94 4.48
CA ILE A 44 8.54 2.23 5.06
C ILE A 44 7.73 0.94 5.08
N THR A 45 7.27 0.50 6.24
CA THR A 45 6.55 -0.78 6.30
C THR A 45 5.21 -0.74 5.56
N VAL A 46 4.75 -1.85 4.97
CA VAL A 46 3.46 -1.91 4.24
C VAL A 46 2.30 -1.36 5.08
N VAL A 47 2.30 -1.58 6.41
CA VAL A 47 1.27 -1.09 7.33
C VAL A 47 1.30 0.44 7.51
N GLU A 48 2.45 1.07 7.32
CA GLU A 48 2.59 2.54 7.33
C GLU A 48 2.15 3.15 6.00
N GLN A 49 1.98 2.35 4.93
CA GLN A 49 1.74 2.84 3.59
C GLN A 49 0.25 2.89 3.23
N ARG A 50 -0.25 4.10 2.97
CA ARG A 50 -1.50 4.32 2.22
C ARG A 50 -1.14 4.89 0.85
N LEU A 51 -1.25 4.06 -0.18
CA LEU A 51 -1.02 4.47 -1.56
C LEU A 51 -2.35 4.92 -2.16
N PHE A 52 -2.35 6.06 -2.85
CA PHE A 52 -3.52 6.60 -3.53
C PHE A 52 -3.25 6.74 -5.02
N ALA A 53 -4.21 6.33 -5.85
CA ALA A 53 -4.21 6.55 -7.30
C ALA A 53 -5.47 7.33 -7.67
N GLY A 54 -5.33 8.47 -8.34
CA GLY A 54 -6.49 9.27 -8.77
C GLY A 54 -7.38 9.84 -7.65
N GLY A 55 -6.97 9.71 -6.38
CA GLY A 55 -7.75 10.14 -5.21
C GLY A 55 -8.32 8.98 -4.38
N ASP A 56 -8.32 7.76 -4.93
CA ASP A 56 -8.76 6.56 -4.24
C ASP A 56 -7.59 5.81 -3.61
N GLU A 57 -7.78 5.32 -2.39
CA GLU A 57 -6.79 4.48 -1.72
C GLU A 57 -6.73 3.10 -2.39
N LEU A 58 -5.51 2.57 -2.56
CA LEU A 58 -5.25 1.25 -3.10
C LEU A 58 -5.24 0.20 -1.98
N PRO A 59 -6.31 -0.61 -1.81
CA PRO A 59 -6.32 -1.66 -0.81
C PRO A 59 -5.45 -2.84 -1.25
N ASN A 60 -4.87 -3.57 -0.31
CA ASN A 60 -3.86 -4.62 -0.56
C ASN A 60 -4.31 -5.70 -1.57
N ARG A 61 -5.61 -5.96 -1.66
CA ARG A 61 -6.19 -6.98 -2.54
C ARG A 61 -6.44 -6.50 -3.97
N GLU A 62 -6.41 -5.20 -4.22
CA GLU A 62 -6.71 -4.63 -5.53
C GLU A 62 -5.62 -4.98 -6.53
N ARG A 63 -6.01 -5.26 -7.78
CA ARG A 63 -5.06 -5.62 -8.86
C ARG A 63 -4.74 -4.39 -9.71
N LEU A 64 -3.49 -4.25 -10.13
CA LEU A 64 -3.07 -3.10 -10.93
C LEU A 64 -3.78 -3.04 -12.28
N CYS A 65 -4.05 -4.19 -12.91
CA CYS A 65 -4.81 -4.26 -14.16
C CYS A 65 -6.24 -3.70 -14.07
N ASN A 66 -6.84 -3.63 -12.88
CA ASN A 66 -8.17 -3.05 -12.68
C ASN A 66 -8.11 -1.51 -12.56
N LEU A 67 -6.98 -1.00 -12.08
CA LEU A 67 -6.78 0.42 -11.76
C LEU A 67 -6.13 1.19 -12.90
N PHE A 68 -5.21 0.53 -13.59
CA PHE A 68 -4.41 1.10 -14.65
C PHE A 68 -4.67 0.33 -15.95
N PRO A 69 -5.02 1.02 -17.05
CA PRO A 69 -5.22 0.37 -18.33
C PRO A 69 -3.91 -0.27 -18.81
N GLU A 70 -3.99 -1.40 -19.51
CA GLU A 70 -2.83 -2.16 -19.99
C GLU A 70 -1.89 -1.35 -20.91
N ALA A 71 -2.40 -0.28 -21.52
CA ALA A 71 -1.62 0.65 -22.33
C ALA A 71 -0.79 1.66 -21.51
N ALA A 72 -0.99 1.74 -20.19
CA ALA A 72 -0.23 2.65 -19.33
C ALA A 72 1.17 2.08 -19.08
N ALA A 73 2.20 2.75 -19.59
CA ALA A 73 3.59 2.42 -19.26
C ALA A 73 4.03 2.99 -17.90
N CYS A 74 3.34 4.01 -17.41
CA CYS A 74 3.65 4.72 -16.18
C CYS A 74 2.39 5.14 -15.44
N ALA A 75 2.41 5.05 -14.11
CA ALA A 75 1.34 5.47 -13.22
C ALA A 75 1.90 6.25 -12.02
N ASP A 76 1.25 7.35 -11.66
CA ASP A 76 1.60 8.13 -10.48
C ASP A 76 0.73 7.74 -9.28
N VAL A 77 1.36 7.43 -8.16
CA VAL A 77 0.69 7.16 -6.89
C VAL A 77 1.24 8.06 -5.78
N THR A 78 0.34 8.47 -4.90
CA THR A 78 0.68 9.27 -3.73
C THR A 78 0.78 8.37 -2.50
N LEU A 79 1.94 8.37 -1.85
CA LEU A 79 2.14 7.74 -0.55
C LEU A 79 1.80 8.74 0.56
N VAL A 80 0.87 8.31 1.41
CA VAL A 80 0.57 8.92 2.71
C VAL A 80 1.05 7.96 3.79
N ARG A 81 1.89 8.46 4.71
CA ARG A 81 2.33 7.66 5.85
C ARG A 81 1.29 7.69 6.97
N ARG A 82 0.91 6.53 7.51
CA ARG A 82 0.16 6.46 8.76
C ARG A 82 1.03 6.89 9.94
N PRO A 83 0.45 7.47 11.01
CA PRO A 83 1.19 7.75 12.23
C PRO A 83 1.79 6.46 12.80
N GLN A 84 3.03 6.52 13.29
CA GLN A 84 3.78 5.36 13.79
C GLN A 84 3.03 4.59 14.89
N GLU A 85 2.22 5.28 15.71
CA GLU A 85 1.41 4.63 16.75
C GLU A 85 0.39 3.65 16.17
N GLN A 86 -0.32 4.01 15.09
CA GLN A 86 -1.26 3.10 14.41
C GLN A 86 -0.52 1.95 13.72
N ALA A 87 0.63 2.23 13.08
CA ALA A 87 1.44 1.23 12.40
C ALA A 87 2.04 0.18 13.36
N HIS A 88 2.49 0.60 14.54
CA HIS A 88 2.97 -0.31 15.59
C HIS A 88 1.87 -1.26 16.08
N TRP A 89 0.63 -0.80 16.21
CA TRP A 89 -0.48 -1.67 16.61
C TRP A 89 -0.94 -2.60 15.48
N LEU A 90 -1.00 -2.11 14.24
CA LEU A 90 -1.31 -2.93 13.05
C LEU A 90 -0.26 -4.02 12.80
N ALA A 91 1.04 -3.70 12.94
CA ALA A 91 2.11 -4.69 12.85
C ALA A 91 1.97 -5.77 13.94
N LYS A 92 1.68 -5.37 15.19
CA LYS A 92 1.47 -6.32 16.30
C LYS A 92 0.23 -7.21 16.11
N VAL A 93 -0.85 -6.68 15.55
CA VAL A 93 -2.09 -7.46 15.30
C VAL A 93 -1.92 -8.42 14.12
N THR A 94 -1.16 -8.03 13.10
CA THR A 94 -0.88 -8.88 11.92
C THR A 94 0.06 -10.04 12.28
N ASP A 95 1.05 -9.79 13.15
CA ASP A 95 2.00 -10.81 13.62
C ASP A 95 1.39 -11.72 14.71
N PHE A 96 0.49 -11.18 15.55
CA PHE A 96 -0.21 -11.90 16.61
C PHE A 96 -1.71 -11.63 16.56
N GLY A 97 -2.43 -12.40 15.72
CA GLY A 97 -3.88 -12.29 15.44
C GLY A 97 -4.86 -12.39 16.63
N LEU A 98 -4.40 -12.36 17.89
CA LEU A 98 -5.23 -12.45 19.10
C LEU A 98 -5.11 -11.26 20.07
N GLN A 99 -4.27 -10.24 19.80
CA GLN A 99 -3.99 -9.18 20.78
C GLN A 99 -4.84 -7.90 20.65
N LEU A 100 -5.86 -7.85 19.79
CA LEU A 100 -6.84 -6.75 19.74
C LEU A 100 -7.51 -6.48 21.11
N ARG A 101 -7.56 -7.48 22.00
CA ARG A 101 -8.08 -7.33 23.38
C ARG A 101 -7.16 -6.56 24.32
N LEU A 102 -5.86 -6.47 24.01
CA LEU A 102 -4.84 -5.77 24.80
C LEU A 102 -4.53 -4.36 24.28
N ALA A 103 -5.08 -4.00 23.12
CA ALA A 103 -4.90 -2.67 22.55
C ALA A 103 -5.58 -1.61 23.43
N PRO A 104 -4.92 -0.45 23.69
CA PRO A 104 -5.49 0.69 24.40
C PRO A 104 -6.83 1.12 23.83
N MET A 105 -7.72 1.70 24.64
CA MET A 105 -9.08 2.05 24.21
C MET A 105 -9.12 2.95 22.97
N ALA A 106 -8.13 3.82 22.77
CA ALA A 106 -8.01 4.66 21.57
C ALA A 106 -7.84 3.84 20.28
N VAL A 107 -7.14 2.71 20.34
CA VAL A 107 -6.89 1.80 19.21
C VAL A 107 -8.07 0.86 18.98
N ARG A 108 -8.76 0.45 20.06
CA ARG A 108 -10.02 -0.34 19.97
C ARG A 108 -11.20 0.48 19.44
N ALA A 109 -11.16 1.80 19.58
CA ALA A 109 -12.15 2.72 19.03
C ALA A 109 -11.90 3.04 17.54
N ASP A 110 -10.71 2.72 17.04
CA ASP A 110 -10.34 2.96 15.65
C ASP A 110 -10.89 1.84 14.76
N ARG A 111 -11.90 2.17 13.95
CA ARG A 111 -12.56 1.18 13.08
C ARG A 111 -11.58 0.56 12.09
N ASP A 112 -10.55 1.28 11.65
CA ASP A 112 -9.56 0.76 10.68
C ASP A 112 -8.73 -0.40 11.29
N VAL A 113 -8.62 -0.46 12.62
CA VAL A 113 -7.89 -1.51 13.35
C VAL A 113 -8.77 -2.72 13.70
N VAL A 114 -10.09 -2.53 13.80
CA VAL A 114 -11.05 -3.58 14.19
C VAL A 114 -11.52 -4.44 13.01
N VAL A 115 -11.45 -3.94 11.76
CA VAL A 115 -11.88 -4.70 10.56
C VAL A 115 -10.74 -5.31 9.75
N ALA A 116 -9.48 -5.15 10.17
CA ALA A 116 -8.29 -5.70 9.51
C ALA A 116 -8.18 -7.22 9.66
#